data_AF-A0A9E4UC38-F1
#
_entry.id   AF-A0A9E4UC38-F1
#
_cell.length_a   1.000
_cell.length_b   1.000
_cell.length_c   1.000
_cell.angle_alpha   90.00
_cell.angle_beta   90.00
_cell.angle_gamma   90.00
#
_symmetry.space_group_name_H-M   'P 1'
#
loop_
_entity.id
_entity.type
_entity.pdbx_description
1 polymer ?
#
loop_
_entity_poly.entity_id
_entity_poly.type
_entity_poly.pdbx_seq_one_letter_code
_entity_poly.pdbx_strand_id
1 'polypeptide(L)' 'DPTDTPVPPKVCGDVNMDGVANSVDASLVLQFKAGLISSLPNESSGDVNSDGALTSVDAALLLQFTAGLIGDDALTC' A
#
# COMPACT_ATOMS: atom_id res chain seq x y z
N ASP A 1 8.12 32.00 -9.33
CA ASP A 1 7.75 30.80 -10.08
C ASP A 1 7.92 29.61 -9.14
N PRO A 2 6.85 29.02 -8.58
CA PRO A 2 7.00 27.82 -7.78
C PRO A 2 7.34 26.67 -8.72
N THR A 3 8.53 26.11 -8.55
CA THR A 3 9.02 24.94 -9.27
C THR A 3 8.07 23.76 -9.01
N ASP A 4 7.31 23.40 -10.03
CA ASP A 4 6.52 22.17 -10.08
C ASP A 4 7.50 20.99 -10.10
N THR A 5 7.87 20.53 -8.90
CA THR A 5 8.69 19.33 -8.75
C THR A 5 7.76 18.16 -8.98
N PRO A 6 8.00 17.28 -9.97
CA PRO A 6 7.12 16.16 -10.22
C PRO A 6 7.11 15.29 -8.95
N VAL A 7 5.95 15.25 -8.29
CA VAL A 7 5.70 14.29 -7.22
C VAL A 7 5.81 12.91 -7.86
N PRO A 8 6.70 12.03 -7.37
CA PRO A 8 6.78 10.68 -7.91
C PRO A 8 5.40 10.03 -7.83
N PRO A 9 4.96 9.32 -8.90
CA PRO A 9 3.64 8.72 -8.93
C PRO A 9 3.48 7.81 -7.71
N LYS A 10 2.42 8.04 -6.94
CA LYS A 10 2.07 7.25 -5.77
C LYS A 10 1.84 5.81 -6.20
N VAL A 11 2.63 4.87 -5.68
CA VAL A 11 2.50 3.44 -6.00
C VAL A 11 1.37 2.84 -5.14
N CYS A 12 0.39 2.20 -5.78
CA CYS A 12 -0.68 1.49 -5.07
C CYS A 12 -0.08 0.37 -4.21
N GLY A 13 -0.43 0.32 -2.93
CA GLY A 13 0.15 -0.60 -1.95
C GLY A 13 1.47 -0.16 -1.30
N ASP A 14 2.14 0.90 -1.77
CA ASP A 14 3.37 1.42 -1.15
C ASP A 14 3.01 2.31 0.06
N VAL A 15 2.85 1.68 1.23
CA VAL A 15 2.43 2.36 2.46
C VAL A 15 3.61 2.97 3.21
N ASN A 16 4.85 2.58 2.87
CA ASN A 16 6.07 3.05 3.52
C ASN A 16 6.81 4.16 2.73
N MET A 17 6.37 4.47 1.51
CA MET A 17 6.95 5.45 0.57
C MET A 17 8.38 5.10 0.11
N ASP A 18 8.73 3.82 0.02
CA ASP A 18 10.03 3.38 -0.51
C ASP A 18 10.03 3.27 -2.05
N GLY A 19 8.88 3.47 -2.69
CA GLY A 19 8.69 3.44 -4.13
C GLY A 19 8.37 2.05 -4.69
N VAL A 20 8.20 1.02 -3.84
CA VAL A 20 7.94 -0.36 -4.27
C VAL A 20 6.90 -1.02 -3.38
N ALA A 21 5.71 -1.29 -3.93
CA ALA A 21 4.70 -2.08 -3.25
C ALA A 21 5.12 -3.56 -3.12
N ASN A 22 5.37 -4.03 -1.90
CA ASN A 22 5.85 -5.39 -1.65
C ASN A 22 5.41 -5.96 -0.28
N SER A 23 5.98 -7.10 0.12
CA SER A 23 5.63 -7.78 1.39
C SER A 23 5.93 -6.95 2.66
N VAL A 24 6.84 -5.97 2.60
CA VAL A 24 7.12 -5.05 3.71
C VAL A 24 5.90 -4.17 3.97
N ASP A 25 5.29 -3.63 2.93
CA ASP A 25 4.06 -2.85 3.03
C ASP A 25 2.91 -3.66 3.61
N ALA A 26 2.75 -4.92 3.15
CA ALA A 26 1.72 -5.80 3.68
C ALA A 26 1.91 -6.05 5.19
N SER A 27 3.16 -6.25 5.63
CA SER A 27 3.49 -6.40 7.05
C SER A 27 3.18 -5.14 7.85
N LEU A 28 3.43 -3.95 7.28
CA LEU A 28 3.10 -2.68 7.91
C LEU A 28 1.59 -2.48 8.04
N VAL A 29 0.81 -2.82 7.01
CA VAL A 29 -0.66 -2.82 7.08
C VAL A 29 -1.15 -3.74 8.20
N LEU A 30 -0.62 -4.97 8.30
CA LEU A 30 -0.99 -5.90 9.37
C LEU A 30 -0.64 -5.35 10.77
N GLN A 31 0.55 -4.78 10.94
CA GLN A 31 0.97 -4.15 12.19
C GLN A 31 0.08 -2.97 12.58
N PHE A 32 -0.29 -2.15 11.60
CA PHE A 32 -1.20 -1.01 11.80
C PHE A 32 -2.60 -1.50 12.22
N LYS A 33 -3.15 -2.50 11.52
CA LYS A 33 -4.46 -3.08 11.88
C LYS A 33 -4.47 -3.80 13.22
N ALA A 34 -3.34 -4.38 13.63
CA ALA A 34 -3.17 -4.98 14.95
C ALA A 34 -2.92 -3.94 16.07
N GLY A 35 -2.79 -2.66 15.74
CA GLY A 35 -2.48 -1.60 16.71
C GLY A 35 -1.05 -1.65 17.26
N LEU A 36 -0.14 -2.36 16.59
CA LEU A 36 1.27 -2.44 16.98
C LEU A 36 2.04 -1.17 16.57
N ILE A 37 1.58 -0.52 15.50
CA ILE A 37 2.01 0.82 15.09
C ILE A 37 0.77 1.70 14.94
N SER A 38 0.93 3.00 15.17
CA SER A 38 -0.19 3.95 15.19
C SER A 38 -0.42 4.69 13.88
N SER A 39 0.48 4.56 12.90
CA SER A 39 0.40 5.28 11.63
C SER A 39 1.26 4.63 10.55
N LEU A 40 0.87 4.85 9.29
CA LEU A 40 1.66 4.53 8.10
C LEU A 40 2.09 5.82 7.38
N PRO A 41 3.31 5.89 6.81
CA PRO A 41 3.73 7.04 6.00
C PRO A 41 2.73 7.41 4.89
N ASN A 42 2.14 6.40 4.24
CA ASN A 42 1.16 6.56 3.18
C ASN A 42 -0.04 5.64 3.40
N GLU A 43 -0.81 5.83 4.47
CA GLU A 43 -1.98 4.99 4.76
C GLU A 43 -2.96 4.90 3.57
N SER A 44 -3.11 6.00 2.84
CA SER A 44 -4.02 6.12 1.69
C SER A 44 -3.58 5.38 0.42
N SER A 45 -2.40 4.74 0.37
CA SER A 45 -2.08 3.77 -0.70
C SER A 45 -2.41 2.34 -0.30
N GLY A 46 -2.75 2.09 0.97
CA GLY A 46 -2.90 0.74 1.50
C GLY A 46 -4.26 0.10 1.23
N ASP A 47 -5.29 0.87 0.88
CA ASP A 47 -6.61 0.35 0.44
C ASP A 47 -6.49 -0.09 -1.03
N VAL A 48 -5.98 -1.31 -1.23
CA VAL A 48 -5.58 -1.81 -2.56
C VAL A 48 -6.72 -2.52 -3.28
N ASN A 49 -7.89 -2.65 -2.66
CA ASN A 49 -9.11 -3.10 -3.32
C ASN A 49 -10.16 -1.98 -3.47
N SER A 50 -9.83 -0.75 -3.08
CA SER A 50 -10.70 0.43 -3.12
C SER A 50 -12.07 0.21 -2.46
N ASP A 51 -12.13 -0.59 -1.39
CA ASP A 51 -13.38 -0.85 -0.67
C ASP A 51 -13.70 0.23 0.39
N GLY A 52 -12.77 1.19 0.56
CA GLY A 52 -12.88 2.31 1.48
C GLY A 52 -12.35 2.00 2.87
N ALA A 53 -11.78 0.81 3.11
CA ALA A 53 -11.24 0.42 4.39
C ALA A 53 -9.86 -0.23 4.25
N LEU A 54 -8.85 0.37 4.87
CA LEU A 54 -7.58 -0.32 5.10
C LEU A 54 -7.78 -1.46 6.10
N THR A 55 -7.57 -2.69 5.68
CA THR A 55 -7.76 -3.92 6.47
C THR A 55 -6.67 -4.97 6.22
N SER A 56 -6.80 -6.13 6.87
CA SER A 56 -5.94 -7.28 6.58
C SER A 56 -6.23 -7.92 5.20
N VAL A 57 -7.37 -7.60 4.58
CA VAL A 57 -7.67 -8.06 3.21
C VAL A 57 -6.71 -7.41 2.23
N ASP A 58 -6.43 -6.12 2.40
CA ASP A 58 -5.46 -5.38 1.59
C ASP A 58 -4.05 -5.96 1.72
N ALA A 59 -3.62 -6.24 2.95
CA ALA A 59 -2.35 -6.90 3.19
C ALA A 59 -2.26 -8.27 2.50
N ALA A 60 -3.35 -9.04 2.51
CA ALA A 60 -3.38 -10.33 1.84
C ALA A 60 -3.32 -10.21 0.30
N LEU A 61 -3.96 -9.20 -0.29
CA LEU A 61 -3.85 -8.91 -1.72
C LEU A 61 -2.42 -8.50 -2.08
N LEU A 62 -1.79 -7.65 -1.27
CA LEU A 62 -0.43 -7.21 -1.52
C LEU A 62 0.61 -8.34 -1.39
N LEU A 63 0.38 -9.30 -0.48
CA LEU A 63 1.16 -10.53 -0.40
C LEU A 63 0.97 -11.42 -1.64
N GLN A 64 -0.26 -11.56 -2.12
CA GLN A 64 -0.55 -12.32 -3.35
C GLN A 64 0.11 -11.68 -4.57
N PHE A 65 0.07 -10.35 -4.68
CA PHE A 65 0.75 -9.59 -5.72
C PHE A 65 2.27 -9.82 -5.66
N THR A 66 2.87 -9.67 -4.48
CA THR A 66 4.31 -9.88 -4.26
C THR A 66 4.74 -11.31 -4.61
N ALA A 67 3.87 -12.29 -4.38
CA ALA A 67 4.09 -13.69 -4.70
C ALA A 67 3.83 -14.04 -6.19
N GLY A 68 3.36 -13.09 -7.00
CA GLY A 68 3.01 -13.31 -8.41
C GLY A 68 1.74 -14.16 -8.60
N LEU A 69 0.88 -14.23 -7.60
CA LEU A 69 -0.39 -14.97 -7.66
C LEU A 69 -1.50 -14.16 -8.32
N ILE A 70 -1.41 -12.83 -8.25
CA ILE A 70 -2.28 -11.87 -8.94
C ILE A 70 -1.42 -10.82 -9.65
N GLY A 71 -1.97 -10.23 -10.70
CA GLY A 71 -1.34 -9.13 -11.43
C GLY A 71 -1.52 -7.78 -10.73
N ASP A 72 -0.85 -6.76 -11.28
CA ASP A 72 -1.03 -5.36 -10.91
C ASP A 72 -2.44 -4.84 -11.24
N ASP A 73 -3.09 -5.41 -12.26
CA ASP A 73 -4.49 -5.16 -12.62
C ASP A 73 -5.51 -5.57 -11.54
N ALA A 74 -5.11 -6.40 -10.57
CA ALA A 74 -5.92 -6.79 -9.44
C ALA A 74 -5.84 -5.81 -8.26
N LEU A 75 -4.90 -4.86 -8.27
CA LEU A 75 -4.80 -3.81 -7.27
C LEU A 75 -5.45 -2.53 -7.78
N THR A 76 -6.34 -1.95 -6.98
CA THR A 76 -7.03 -0.69 -7.28
C THR A 76 -6.84 0.30 -6.14
N CYS A 77 -6.15 1.38 -6.47
CA CYS A 77 -6.03 2.64 -5.75
C CYS A 77 -6.19 3.78 -6.78
#